data_AF-A0A154VEE8-F1
#
_entry.id   AF-A0A154VEE8-F1
#
_cell.length_a   1.000
_cell.length_b   1.000
_cell.length_c   1.000
_cell.angle_alpha   90.00
_cell.angle_beta   90.00
_cell.angle_gamma   90.00
#
_symmetry.space_group_name_H-M   'P 1'
#
loop_
_entity.id
_entity.type
_entity.pdbx_description
1 polymer ?
#
loop_
_entity_poly.entity_id
_entity_poly.type
_entity_poly.pdbx_seq_one_letter_code
_entity_poly.pdbx_strand_id
1 'polypeptide(L)'
;MADIKFSVASTVTDLRFAYEALRLIGDGDGDGNLADWYEDQLVAVRARDMNELCIKFDALMSLAEPNSGALSERGHAMLIARVASLRVDIHALKGGVQ
;
A
#
# COMPACT_ATOMS: atom_id res chain seq x y z
N MET A 1 29.50 5.25 -12.05
CA MET A 1 28.11 5.41 -11.61
C MET A 1 27.44 4.05 -11.79
N ALA A 2 26.95 3.44 -10.72
CA ALA A 2 26.21 2.19 -10.84
C ALA A 2 24.83 2.50 -11.44
N ASP A 3 24.46 1.82 -12.52
CA ASP A 3 23.08 1.85 -13.03
C ASP A 3 22.16 1.28 -11.96
N ILE A 4 21.37 2.15 -11.32
CA ILE A 4 20.29 1.73 -10.44
C ILE A 4 19.18 1.21 -11.36
N LYS A 5 19.20 -0.09 -11.63
CA LYS A 5 18.10 -0.79 -12.31
C LYS A 5 16.92 -0.81 -11.34
N PHE A 6 15.98 0.10 -11.51
CA PHE A 6 14.68 0.01 -10.85
C PHE A 6 13.91 -1.16 -11.44
N SER A 7 14.00 -2.31 -10.77
CA SER A 7 13.05 -3.40 -10.96
C SER A 7 11.67 -2.87 -10.58
N VAL A 8 10.69 -2.97 -11.48
CA VAL A 8 9.30 -2.63 -11.15
C VAL A 8 8.90 -3.50 -9.96
N ALA A 9 8.49 -2.86 -8.85
CA ALA A 9 8.02 -3.57 -7.68
C ALA A 9 6.86 -4.49 -8.08
N SER A 10 7.04 -5.80 -7.89
CA SER A 10 6.08 -6.80 -8.36
C SER A 10 5.18 -7.35 -7.25
N THR A 11 5.43 -6.90 -6.02
CA THR A 11 4.88 -7.47 -4.80
C THR A 11 4.60 -6.36 -3.80
N VAL A 12 3.69 -6.61 -2.85
CA VAL A 12 3.39 -5.63 -1.79
C VAL A 12 4.64 -5.33 -0.96
N THR A 13 5.47 -6.34 -0.72
CA THR A 13 6.75 -6.18 -0.01
C THR A 13 7.74 -5.30 -0.79
N ASP A 14 7.89 -5.53 -2.10
CA ASP A 14 8.77 -4.70 -2.94
C ASP A 14 8.27 -3.24 -3.00
N LEU A 15 6.95 -3.04 -3.06
CA LEU A 15 6.34 -1.72 -3.04
C LEU A 15 6.67 -0.97 -1.75
N ARG A 16 6.58 -1.67 -0.61
CA ARG A 16 6.95 -1.10 0.70
C ARG A 16 8.42 -0.70 0.74
N PHE A 17 9.32 -1.57 0.27
CA PHE A 17 10.75 -1.25 0.21
C PHE A 17 11.05 -0.08 -0.73
N ALA A 18 10.39 -0.02 -1.88
CA ALA A 18 10.54 1.09 -2.82
C ALA A 18 10.04 2.41 -2.21
N TYR A 19 8.89 2.40 -1.54
CA TYR A 19 8.35 3.56 -0.83
C TYR A 19 9.32 4.06 0.25
N GLU A 20 9.79 3.17 1.13
CA GLU A 20 10.71 3.53 2.21
C GLU A 20 12.05 4.08 1.67
N ALA A 21 12.58 3.48 0.60
CA ALA A 21 13.82 3.94 -0.04
C ALA A 21 13.64 5.31 -0.72
N LEU A 22 12.56 5.51 -1.46
CA LEU A 22 12.26 6.78 -2.13
C LEU A 22 12.01 7.90 -1.12
N ARG A 23 11.30 7.59 -0.03
CA ARG A 23 11.06 8.54 1.07
C ARG A 23 12.36 8.94 1.75
N LEU A 24 13.27 7.99 1.98
CA LEU A 24 14.56 8.24 2.62
C LEU A 24 15.52 9.07 1.75
N ILE A 25 15.55 8.81 0.44
CA ILE A 25 16.46 9.48 -0.51
C ILE A 25 15.90 10.85 -0.93
N GLY A 26 14.57 11.00 -0.94
CA GLY A 26 13.86 12.22 -1.29
C GLY A 26 13.76 13.22 -0.14
N ASP A 27 12.68 14.00 -0.15
CA ASP A 27 12.38 15.05 0.84
C ASP A 27 11.62 14.53 2.06
N GLY A 28 11.58 13.21 2.25
CA GLY A 28 10.78 12.60 3.31
C GLY A 28 9.29 12.50 3.00
N ASP A 29 8.88 12.70 1.74
CA ASP A 29 7.47 12.76 1.29
C ASP A 29 6.77 14.02 1.82
N GLY A 30 7.43 15.17 1.67
CA GLY A 30 6.99 16.44 2.24
C GLY A 30 5.70 16.99 1.62
N ASP A 31 5.41 16.62 0.37
CA ASP A 31 4.20 16.97 -0.36
C ASP A 31 3.11 15.88 -0.31
N GLY A 32 3.41 14.69 0.20
CA GLY A 32 2.50 13.56 0.32
C GLY A 32 2.23 12.80 -0.98
N ASN A 33 2.85 13.19 -2.11
CA ASN A 33 2.60 12.54 -3.40
C ASN A 33 3.13 11.11 -3.44
N LEU A 34 4.21 10.82 -2.72
CA LEU A 34 4.79 9.48 -2.67
C LEU A 34 3.91 8.54 -1.82
N ALA A 35 3.32 9.03 -0.73
CA ALA A 35 2.31 8.29 0.03
C ALA A 35 1.07 8.01 -0.82
N ASP A 36 0.50 9.02 -1.49
CA ASP A 36 -0.65 8.86 -2.39
C ASP A 36 -0.38 7.78 -3.45
N TRP A 37 0.79 7.85 -4.12
CA TRP A 37 1.20 6.84 -5.09
C TRP A 37 1.30 5.44 -4.48
N TYR A 38 1.98 5.29 -3.35
CA TYR A 38 2.17 4.01 -2.68
C TYR A 38 0.84 3.37 -2.30
N GLU A 39 -0.09 4.18 -1.77
CA GLU A 39 -1.42 3.75 -1.39
C GLU A 39 -2.27 3.28 -2.57
N ASP A 40 -2.19 3.97 -3.72
CA ASP A 40 -2.84 3.53 -4.96
C ASP A 40 -2.26 2.19 -5.45
N GLN A 41 -0.94 2.01 -5.36
CA GLN A 41 -0.29 0.75 -5.73
C GLN A 41 -0.71 -0.41 -4.81
N LEU A 42 -0.88 -0.17 -3.51
CA LEU A 42 -1.38 -1.18 -2.59
C LEU A 42 -2.79 -1.66 -2.99
N VAL A 43 -3.66 -0.79 -3.49
CA VAL A 43 -4.98 -1.25 -3.95
C VAL A 43 -4.85 -2.16 -5.19
N ALA A 44 -3.93 -1.84 -6.09
CA ALA A 44 -3.75 -2.53 -7.38
C ALA A 44 -3.02 -3.88 -7.26
N VAL A 45 -2.00 -3.98 -6.42
CA VAL A 45 -1.16 -5.18 -6.28
C VAL A 45 -1.79 -6.18 -5.30
N ARG A 46 -1.78 -7.46 -5.67
CA ARG A 46 -2.34 -8.56 -4.87
C ARG A 46 -1.35 -9.01 -3.80
N ALA A 47 -1.82 -9.18 -2.56
CA ALA A 47 -1.06 -9.87 -1.55
C ALA A 47 -0.90 -11.35 -1.92
N ARG A 48 0.33 -11.86 -1.86
CA ARG A 48 0.67 -13.25 -2.17
C ARG A 48 0.66 -14.15 -0.94
N ASP A 49 0.77 -13.56 0.24
CA ASP A 49 0.77 -14.26 1.52
C ASP A 49 0.17 -13.39 2.64
N MET A 50 0.14 -13.95 3.84
CA MET A 50 -0.39 -13.27 5.01
C MET A 50 0.46 -12.07 5.46
N ASN A 51 1.77 -12.07 5.22
CA ASN A 51 2.64 -10.95 5.61
C ASN A 51 2.34 -9.73 4.74
N GLU A 52 2.19 -9.93 3.42
CA GLU A 52 1.77 -8.89 2.49
C GLU A 52 0.36 -8.38 2.82
N LEU A 53 -0.54 -9.25 3.27
CA LEU A 53 -1.86 -8.83 3.73
C LEU A 53 -1.78 -7.94 4.98
N CYS A 54 -0.89 -8.26 5.94
CA CYS A 54 -0.66 -7.41 7.10
C CYS A 54 -0.19 -6.01 6.70
N ILE A 55 0.71 -5.89 5.71
CA ILE A 55 1.15 -4.57 5.20
C ILE A 55 -0.04 -3.74 4.69
N LYS A 56 -0.97 -4.38 3.97
CA LYS A 56 -2.18 -3.70 3.48
C LYS A 56 -3.13 -3.30 4.62
N PHE A 57 -3.19 -4.09 5.69
CA PHE A 57 -3.97 -3.74 6.89
C PHE A 57 -3.34 -2.58 7.67
N ASP A 58 -2.02 -2.55 7.82
CA ASP A 58 -1.32 -1.44 8.47
C ASP A 58 -1.57 -0.13 7.72
N ALA A 59 -1.50 -0.17 6.39
CA ALA A 59 -1.85 0.96 5.54
C ALA A 59 -3.34 1.35 5.61
N LEU A 60 -4.24 0.42 5.92
CA LEU A 60 -5.64 0.76 6.18
C LEU A 60 -5.81 1.45 7.54
N MET A 61 -5.07 0.99 8.56
CA MET A 61 -5.14 1.55 9.91
C MET A 61 -4.58 2.97 10.01
N SER A 62 -3.62 3.36 9.16
CA SER A 62 -3.11 4.74 9.13
C SER A 62 -4.21 5.77 8.83
N LEU A 63 -5.26 5.39 8.09
CA LEU A 63 -6.42 6.26 7.85
C LEU A 63 -7.27 6.52 9.11
N ALA A 64 -7.18 5.63 10.10
CA ALA A 64 -7.94 5.68 11.34
C ALA A 64 -7.17 6.35 12.50
N GLU A 65 -5.99 6.92 12.24
CA GLU A 65 -5.20 7.57 13.28
C GLU A 65 -5.95 8.76 13.91
N PRO A 66 -5.83 9.00 15.24
CA PRO A 66 -6.66 9.95 16.00
C PRO A 66 -6.68 11.41 15.51
N ASN A 67 -5.79 11.78 14.58
CA ASN A 67 -5.67 13.12 14.01
C ASN A 67 -6.07 13.20 12.52
N SER A 68 -6.59 12.13 11.92
CA SER A 68 -6.97 12.13 10.49
C SER A 68 -8.23 12.95 10.17
N GLY A 69 -8.92 13.48 11.20
CA GLY A 69 -10.16 14.23 11.05
C GLY A 69 -11.31 13.36 10.54
N ALA A 70 -12.42 13.98 10.14
CA ALA A 70 -13.47 13.27 9.41
C ALA A 70 -12.94 12.91 8.02
N LEU A 71 -13.13 11.66 7.58
CA LEU A 71 -12.75 11.25 6.23
C LEU A 71 -13.44 12.16 5.21
N SER A 72 -12.65 12.77 4.32
CA SER A 72 -13.17 13.46 3.15
C SER A 72 -13.93 12.48 2.24
N GLU A 73 -14.67 12.99 1.25
CA GLU A 73 -15.30 12.14 0.23
C GLU A 73 -14.26 11.26 -0.48
N ARG A 74 -13.09 11.84 -0.78
CA ARG A 74 -11.93 11.10 -1.30
C ARG A 74 -11.45 10.03 -0.31
N GLY A 75 -11.35 10.35 0.97
CA GLY A 75 -10.97 9.40 2.03
C GLY A 75 -11.93 8.22 2.12
N HIS A 76 -13.24 8.46 1.96
CA HIS A 76 -14.25 7.39 1.92
C HIS A 76 -14.09 6.49 0.68
N ALA A 77 -13.86 7.07 -0.50
CA ALA A 77 -13.63 6.29 -1.71
C ALA A 77 -12.38 5.41 -1.61
N MET A 78 -11.30 5.97 -1.04
CA MET A 78 -10.04 5.25 -0.78
C MET A 78 -10.26 4.10 0.22
N LEU A 79 -10.99 4.35 1.31
CA LEU A 79 -11.34 3.33 2.30
C LEU A 79 -12.10 2.16 1.65
N ILE A 80 -13.15 2.45 0.86
CA ILE A 80 -13.96 1.44 0.18
C ILE A 80 -13.09 0.61 -0.78
N ALA A 81 -12.22 1.27 -1.56
CA ALA A 81 -11.33 0.59 -2.50
C ALA A 81 -10.33 -0.35 -1.79
N ARG A 82 -9.74 0.10 -0.66
CA ARG A 82 -8.83 -0.73 0.14
C ARG A 82 -9.52 -1.95 0.73
N VAL A 83 -10.70 -1.78 1.32
CA VAL A 83 -11.48 -2.89 1.87
C VAL A 83 -11.87 -3.89 0.78
N ALA A 84 -12.26 -3.42 -0.40
CA ALA A 84 -12.56 -4.29 -1.54
C ALA A 84 -11.33 -5.08 -1.99
N SER A 85 -10.16 -4.42 -2.10
CA SER A 85 -8.90 -5.07 -2.43
C SER A 85 -8.52 -6.16 -1.42
N LEU A 86 -8.58 -5.85 -0.12
CA LEU A 86 -8.32 -6.81 0.96
C LEU A 86 -9.25 -8.03 0.92
N ARG A 87 -10.55 -7.83 0.62
CA ARG A 87 -11.50 -8.94 0.50
C ARG A 87 -11.11 -9.90 -0.62
N VAL A 88 -10.73 -9.37 -1.78
CA VAL A 88 -10.28 -10.18 -2.92
C VAL A 88 -9.03 -10.97 -2.55
N ASP A 89 -8.06 -10.33 -1.89
CA ASP A 89 -6.81 -10.99 -1.48
C ASP A 89 -7.07 -12.10 -0.46
N ILE A 90 -7.92 -11.86 0.55
CA ILE A 90 -8.33 -12.88 1.52
C ILE A 90 -9.01 -14.08 0.83
N HIS A 91 -9.90 -13.83 -0.14
CA HIS A 91 -10.56 -14.89 -0.88
C HIS A 91 -9.58 -15.71 -1.72
N ALA A 92 -8.61 -15.05 -2.37
CA ALA A 92 -7.58 -15.72 -3.15
C ALA A 92 -6.69 -16.60 -2.25
N LEU A 93 -6.24 -16.07 -1.10
CA LEU A 93 -5.40 -16.82 -0.15
C LEU A 93 -6.14 -17.99 0.49
N LYS A 94 -7.43 -17.84 0.79
CA LYS A 94 -8.26 -18.96 1.28
C LYS A 94 -8.56 -19.99 0.20
N GLY A 95 -8.74 -19.57 -1.05
CA GLY A 95 -9.00 -20.45 -2.19
C GLY A 95 -7.76 -21.16 -2.74
N GLY A 96 -6.56 -20.65 -2.42
CA GLY A 96 -5.26 -21.23 -2.77
C GLY A 96 -4.74 -22.30 -1.80
N VAL A 97 -5.52 -22.67 -0.78
CA VAL A 97 -5.27 -23.88 0.02
C VAL A 97 -5.86 -25.09 -0.72
N GLN A 98 -5.10 -25.64 -1.65
CA GLN A 98 -5.28 -27.01 -2.18
C GLN A 98 -3.96 -27.77 -2.06
#